data_AF-A0A7C8CSF3-F1
#
_entry.id   AF-A0A7C8CSF3-F1
#
_cell.length_a   1.000
_cell.length_b   1.000
_cell.length_c   1.000
_cell.angle_alpha   90.00
_cell.angle_beta   90.00
_cell.angle_gamma   90.00
#
_symmetry.space_group_name_H-M   'P 1'
#
loop_
_entity.id
_entity.type
_entity.pdbx_description
1 polymer ?
#
loop_
_entity_poly.entity_id
_entity_poly.type
_entity_poly.pdbx_seq_one_letter_code
_entity_poly.pdbx_strand_id
1 'polypeptide(L)'
;MIKDKFGHKLDGWVQRVLPFLFRGRIDPNLLTILGAMLCLAAAAAFGAGQFVAGSIVLAVGGLCDLVDGVVARYHGIETRFGAFLDSTLDRLVDIAVMLGLVIHFAAAGDQVTALVAATGLTSSVLTSYSKARAESLDLTLPGGVVERGERIGLLIAGGMLGLMVPALWILAVGSTVTVVQRFEGARHALGSESDTSALSERD
;
A
#
# COMPACT_ATOMS: atom_id res chain seq x y z
N MET A 1 -9.64 5.25 0.89
CA MET A 1 -10.68 6.19 0.36
C MET A 1 -11.10 5.87 -1.08
N ILE A 2 -10.19 5.47 -1.99
CA ILE A 2 -10.54 5.06 -3.36
C ILE A 2 -11.15 3.63 -3.42
N LYS A 3 -10.60 2.67 -2.65
CA LYS A 3 -11.07 1.26 -2.65
C LYS A 3 -12.55 1.12 -2.23
N ASP A 4 -12.98 1.83 -1.19
CA ASP A 4 -14.36 1.72 -0.65
C ASP A 4 -15.43 2.29 -1.58
N LYS A 5 -15.09 3.26 -2.43
CA LYS A 5 -16.02 3.84 -3.42
C LYS A 5 -16.09 3.06 -4.73
N PHE A 6 -15.07 2.26 -5.06
CA PHE A 6 -14.92 1.65 -6.39
C PHE A 6 -14.89 0.12 -6.41
N GLY A 7 -14.84 -0.59 -5.27
CA GLY A 7 -14.66 -2.06 -5.22
C GLY A 7 -15.48 -2.86 -6.26
N HIS A 8 -16.81 -2.75 -6.24
CA HIS A 8 -17.66 -3.48 -7.20
C HIS A 8 -17.57 -2.97 -8.66
N LYS A 9 -17.29 -1.68 -8.85
CA LYS A 9 -17.11 -1.09 -10.19
C LYS A 9 -15.77 -1.50 -10.80
N LEU A 10 -14.75 -1.64 -9.97
CA LEU A 10 -13.41 -2.06 -10.33
C LEU A 10 -13.41 -3.54 -10.75
N ASP A 11 -14.04 -4.41 -9.97
CA ASP A 11 -14.18 -5.84 -10.30
C ASP A 11 -14.83 -6.01 -11.68
N GLY A 12 -15.93 -5.29 -11.94
CA GLY A 12 -16.61 -5.32 -13.24
C GLY A 12 -15.80 -4.67 -14.37
N TRP A 13 -14.94 -3.70 -14.08
CA TRP A 13 -14.06 -3.08 -15.09
C TRP A 13 -12.92 -4.02 -15.48
N VAL A 14 -12.24 -4.64 -14.51
CA VAL A 14 -11.16 -5.61 -14.74
C VAL A 14 -11.68 -6.80 -15.56
N GLN A 15 -12.88 -7.30 -15.24
CA GLN A 15 -13.51 -8.39 -16.01
C GLN A 15 -13.79 -8.01 -17.47
N ARG A 16 -14.15 -6.74 -17.74
CA ARG A 16 -14.39 -6.27 -19.13
C ARG A 16 -13.09 -6.09 -19.91
N VAL A 17 -12.04 -5.57 -19.26
CA VAL A 17 -10.77 -5.24 -19.93
C VAL A 17 -9.87 -6.46 -20.09
N LEU A 18 -9.89 -7.38 -19.12
CA LEU A 18 -9.05 -8.58 -19.08
C LEU A 18 -9.88 -9.88 -19.03
N PRO A 19 -10.85 -10.10 -19.94
CA PRO A 19 -11.77 -11.23 -19.86
C PRO A 19 -11.08 -12.58 -20.00
N PHE A 20 -9.89 -12.62 -20.62
CA PHE A 20 -9.11 -13.84 -20.80
C PHE A 20 -8.57 -14.41 -19.47
N LEU A 21 -8.33 -13.57 -18.46
CA LEU A 21 -7.86 -14.00 -17.14
C LEU A 21 -8.90 -14.85 -16.40
N PHE A 22 -10.18 -14.66 -16.74
CA PHE A 22 -11.30 -15.35 -16.10
C PHE A 22 -11.75 -16.61 -16.85
N ARG A 23 -11.13 -16.91 -18.01
CA ARG A 23 -11.44 -18.11 -18.80
C ARG A 23 -10.74 -19.37 -18.29
N GLY A 24 -9.70 -19.22 -17.48
CA GLY A 24 -8.93 -20.31 -16.88
C GLY A 24 -8.80 -20.16 -15.37
N ARG A 25 -8.40 -21.23 -14.68
CA ARG A 25 -8.10 -21.19 -13.24
C ARG A 25 -6.65 -20.75 -13.04
N ILE A 26 -6.44 -19.43 -12.99
CA ILE A 26 -5.13 -18.86 -12.63
C ILE A 26 -5.02 -18.86 -11.11
N ASP A 27 -3.88 -19.31 -10.57
CA ASP A 27 -3.61 -19.23 -9.13
C ASP A 27 -3.38 -17.76 -8.72
N PRO A 28 -4.22 -17.17 -7.85
CA PRO A 28 -4.05 -15.81 -7.38
C PRO A 28 -2.69 -15.59 -6.69
N ASN A 29 -2.19 -16.59 -5.95
CA ASN A 29 -0.91 -16.44 -5.23
C ASN A 29 0.26 -16.27 -6.19
N LEU A 30 0.20 -16.92 -7.37
CA LEU A 30 1.23 -16.74 -8.40
C LEU A 30 1.19 -15.32 -8.97
N LEU A 31 0.01 -14.75 -9.18
CA LEU A 31 -0.14 -13.37 -9.62
C LEU A 31 0.42 -12.38 -8.58
N THR A 32 0.17 -12.61 -7.29
CA THR A 32 0.74 -11.80 -6.19
C THR A 32 2.27 -11.85 -6.20
N ILE A 33 2.86 -13.05 -6.32
CA ILE A 33 4.31 -13.23 -6.37
C ILE A 33 4.92 -12.53 -7.60
N LEU A 34 4.31 -12.71 -8.78
CA LEU A 34 4.77 -12.05 -10.01
C LEU A 34 4.67 -10.53 -9.91
N GLY A 35 3.57 -10.01 -9.36
CA GLY A 35 3.38 -8.59 -9.08
C GLY A 35 4.47 -8.04 -8.16
N ALA A 36 4.76 -8.76 -7.07
CA ALA A 36 5.83 -8.38 -6.15
C ALA A 36 7.21 -8.37 -6.83
N MET A 37 7.54 -9.37 -7.65
CA MET A 37 8.80 -9.43 -8.39
C MET A 37 8.94 -8.26 -9.37
N LEU A 38 7.87 -7.87 -10.06
CA LEU A 38 7.85 -6.68 -10.92
C LEU A 38 8.10 -5.41 -10.09
N CYS A 39 7.44 -5.26 -8.95
CA CYS A 39 7.66 -4.11 -8.08
C CYS A 39 9.08 -4.05 -7.49
N LEU A 40 9.73 -5.19 -7.23
CA LEU A 40 11.15 -5.23 -6.88
C LEU A 40 12.05 -4.79 -8.03
N ALA A 41 11.71 -5.13 -9.28
CA ALA A 41 12.41 -4.60 -10.44
C ALA A 41 12.19 -3.08 -10.59
N ALA A 42 10.99 -2.58 -10.29
CA ALA A 42 10.72 -1.14 -10.24
C ALA A 42 11.55 -0.42 -9.16
N ALA A 43 11.70 -1.03 -7.99
CA ALA A 43 12.57 -0.52 -6.92
C ALA A 43 14.02 -0.38 -7.39
N ALA A 44 14.55 -1.38 -8.10
CA ALA A 44 15.89 -1.32 -8.68
C ALA A 44 16.01 -0.20 -9.74
N ALA A 45 15.01 -0.04 -10.60
CA ALA A 45 14.96 1.05 -11.59
C ALA A 45 14.94 2.44 -10.93
N PHE A 46 14.15 2.61 -9.86
CA PHE A 46 14.15 3.84 -9.07
C PHE A 46 15.51 4.09 -8.41
N GLY A 47 16.16 3.07 -7.87
CA GLY A 47 17.53 3.14 -7.34
C GLY A 47 18.55 3.61 -8.38
N ALA A 48 18.39 3.16 -9.62
CA ALA A 48 19.23 3.58 -10.75
C ALA A 48 18.85 4.96 -11.33
N GLY A 49 17.85 5.65 -10.77
CA GLY A 49 17.37 6.94 -11.28
C GLY A 49 16.51 6.86 -12.55
N GLN A 50 16.13 5.66 -12.98
CA GLN A 50 15.27 5.45 -14.15
C GLN A 50 13.79 5.61 -13.77
N PHE A 51 13.39 6.83 -13.37
CA PHE A 51 12.08 7.06 -12.76
C PHE A 51 10.89 6.70 -13.67
N VAL A 52 10.96 7.00 -14.96
CA VAL A 52 9.88 6.67 -15.90
C VAL A 52 9.74 5.14 -16.04
N ALA A 53 10.86 4.42 -16.22
CA ALA A 53 10.84 2.97 -16.32
C ALA A 53 10.36 2.32 -15.01
N GLY A 54 10.86 2.80 -13.86
CA GLY A 54 10.40 2.38 -12.54
C GLY A 54 8.90 2.59 -12.35
N SER A 55 8.36 3.74 -12.76
CA SER A 55 6.92 4.01 -12.70
C SER A 55 6.09 3.08 -13.58
N ILE A 56 6.54 2.79 -14.80
CA ILE A 56 5.83 1.86 -15.70
C ILE A 56 5.82 0.45 -15.08
N VAL A 57 6.98 -0.04 -14.63
CA VAL A 57 7.08 -1.38 -14.04
C VAL A 57 6.26 -1.47 -12.73
N LEU A 58 6.30 -0.42 -11.90
CA LEU A 58 5.48 -0.33 -10.67
C LEU A 58 3.98 -0.36 -11.01
N ALA A 59 3.56 0.34 -12.06
CA ALA A 59 2.16 0.34 -12.49
C ALA A 59 1.71 -1.06 -12.95
N VAL A 60 2.56 -1.80 -13.68
CA VAL A 60 2.25 -3.17 -14.10
C VAL A 60 2.21 -4.11 -12.89
N GLY A 61 3.17 -4.02 -11.97
CA GLY A 61 3.17 -4.83 -10.75
C GLY A 61 1.96 -4.58 -9.85
N GLY A 62 1.58 -3.31 -9.67
CA GLY A 62 0.37 -2.92 -8.93
C GLY A 62 -0.93 -3.33 -9.62
N LEU A 63 -0.93 -3.48 -10.94
CA LEU A 63 -2.07 -4.05 -11.67
C LEU A 63 -2.20 -5.56 -11.41
N CYS A 64 -1.10 -6.31 -11.34
CA CYS A 64 -1.12 -7.73 -10.97
C CYS A 64 -1.76 -7.96 -9.59
N ASP A 65 -1.35 -7.15 -8.61
CA ASP A 65 -1.89 -7.12 -7.23
C ASP A 65 -3.39 -6.78 -7.19
N LEU A 66 -3.83 -5.90 -8.07
CA LEU A 66 -5.25 -5.58 -8.17
C LEU A 66 -6.05 -6.73 -8.80
N VAL A 67 -5.47 -7.36 -9.82
CA VAL A 67 -6.08 -8.46 -10.57
C VAL A 67 -6.18 -9.72 -9.73
N ASP A 68 -5.18 -10.07 -8.92
CA ASP A 68 -5.18 -11.30 -8.12
C ASP A 68 -6.38 -11.36 -7.16
N GLY A 69 -6.71 -10.25 -6.49
CA GLY A 69 -7.83 -10.16 -5.58
C GLY A 69 -9.16 -10.23 -6.32
N VAL A 70 -9.25 -9.64 -7.52
CA VAL A 70 -10.45 -9.75 -8.37
C VAL A 70 -10.65 -11.20 -8.83
N VAL A 71 -9.58 -11.89 -9.23
CA VAL A 71 -9.61 -13.29 -9.66
C VAL A 71 -10.00 -14.20 -8.49
N ALA A 72 -9.43 -13.98 -7.30
CA ALA A 72 -9.74 -14.74 -6.10
C ALA A 72 -11.23 -14.61 -5.70
N ARG A 73 -11.76 -13.37 -5.68
CA ARG A 73 -13.18 -13.10 -5.43
C ARG A 73 -14.10 -13.70 -6.49
N TYR A 74 -13.74 -13.56 -7.77
CA TYR A 74 -14.56 -14.04 -8.88
C TYR A 74 -14.74 -15.57 -8.83
N HIS A 75 -13.67 -16.30 -8.52
CA HIS A 75 -13.72 -17.76 -8.44
C HIS A 75 -14.10 -18.30 -7.04
N GLY A 76 -14.27 -17.44 -6.04
CA GLY A 76 -14.56 -17.85 -4.66
C GLY A 76 -13.44 -18.68 -4.02
N ILE A 77 -12.19 -18.42 -4.39
CA ILE A 77 -11.00 -19.15 -3.94
C ILE A 77 -10.11 -18.31 -3.01
N GLU A 78 -10.70 -17.33 -2.33
CA GLU A 78 -9.99 -16.53 -1.31
C GLU A 78 -9.57 -17.42 -0.14
N THR A 79 -8.30 -17.32 0.27
CA THR A 79 -7.76 -18.11 1.38
C THR A 79 -7.11 -17.21 2.42
N ARG A 80 -7.09 -17.65 3.68
CA ARG A 80 -6.38 -16.94 4.77
C ARG A 80 -4.88 -16.82 4.48
N PHE A 81 -4.29 -17.83 3.86
CA PHE A 81 -2.89 -17.78 3.43
C PHE A 81 -2.67 -16.76 2.33
N GLY A 82 -3.53 -16.71 1.31
CA GLY A 82 -3.44 -15.70 0.25
C GLY A 82 -3.54 -14.28 0.78
N ALA A 83 -4.48 -14.03 1.70
CA ALA A 83 -4.57 -12.73 2.38
C ALA A 83 -3.30 -12.41 3.19
N PHE A 84 -2.71 -13.38 3.89
CA PHE A 84 -1.44 -13.20 4.59
C PHE A 84 -0.29 -12.91 3.62
N LEU A 85 -0.20 -13.64 2.50
CA LEU A 85 0.82 -13.50 1.47
C LEU A 85 0.75 -12.11 0.82
N ASP A 86 -0.41 -11.71 0.31
CA ASP A 86 -0.71 -10.37 -0.24
C ASP A 86 -0.28 -9.28 0.74
N SER A 87 -0.77 -9.40 1.97
CA SER A 87 -0.46 -8.46 3.04
C SER A 87 1.05 -8.39 3.37
N THR A 88 1.80 -9.48 3.24
CA THR A 88 3.22 -9.49 3.57
C THR A 88 4.06 -8.93 2.41
N LEU A 89 3.75 -9.37 1.18
CA LEU A 89 4.47 -8.95 -0.02
C LEU A 89 4.25 -7.47 -0.34
N ASP A 90 3.05 -6.94 -0.10
CA ASP A 90 2.79 -5.51 -0.16
C ASP A 90 3.77 -4.68 0.67
N ARG A 91 4.07 -5.15 1.88
CA ARG A 91 4.93 -4.44 2.81
C ARG A 91 6.38 -4.53 2.36
N LEU A 92 6.81 -5.70 1.88
CA LEU A 92 8.11 -5.87 1.26
C LEU A 92 8.29 -4.95 0.05
N VAL A 93 7.28 -4.86 -0.82
CA VAL A 93 7.27 -4.01 -2.01
C VAL A 93 7.33 -2.53 -1.65
N ASP A 94 6.46 -2.06 -0.75
CA ASP A 94 6.45 -0.67 -0.30
C ASP A 94 7.83 -0.28 0.26
N ILE A 95 8.45 -1.18 1.05
CA ILE A 95 9.79 -0.98 1.60
C ILE A 95 10.84 -0.90 0.49
N ALA A 96 10.87 -1.87 -0.43
CA ALA A 96 11.88 -1.94 -1.48
C ALA A 96 11.83 -0.72 -2.41
N VAL A 97 10.63 -0.34 -2.85
CA VAL A 97 10.42 0.81 -3.75
C VAL A 97 10.91 2.11 -3.11
N MET A 98 10.51 2.37 -1.86
CA MET A 98 10.95 3.57 -1.15
C MET A 98 12.44 3.54 -0.84
N LEU A 99 13.00 2.38 -0.49
CA LEU A 99 14.43 2.21 -0.25
C LEU A 99 15.26 2.47 -1.52
N GLY A 100 14.78 2.05 -2.69
CA GLY A 100 15.39 2.40 -3.97
C GLY A 100 15.52 3.91 -4.16
N LEU A 101 14.45 4.66 -3.86
CA LEU A 101 14.46 6.13 -3.92
C LEU A 101 15.41 6.75 -2.88
N VAL A 102 15.46 6.21 -1.65
CA VAL A 102 16.43 6.64 -0.63
C VAL A 102 17.86 6.47 -1.13
N ILE A 103 18.20 5.29 -1.66
CA ILE A 103 19.53 4.98 -2.19
C ILE A 103 19.89 5.93 -3.32
N HIS A 104 18.96 6.16 -4.26
CA HIS A 104 19.18 7.04 -5.40
C HIS A 104 19.53 8.47 -4.96
N PHE A 105 18.68 9.11 -4.15
CA PHE A 105 18.88 10.50 -3.75
C PHE A 105 20.08 10.66 -2.80
N ALA A 106 20.36 9.66 -1.94
CA ALA A 106 21.56 9.67 -1.11
C ALA A 106 22.83 9.59 -1.97
N ALA A 107 22.87 8.72 -2.98
CA ALA A 107 24.00 8.59 -3.90
C ALA A 107 24.18 9.84 -4.77
N ALA A 108 23.10 10.54 -5.11
CA ALA A 108 23.13 11.80 -5.84
C ALA A 108 23.57 13.01 -4.97
N GLY A 109 23.80 12.83 -3.67
CA GLY A 109 24.17 13.89 -2.74
C GLY A 109 23.01 14.75 -2.23
N ASP A 110 21.77 14.45 -2.62
CA ASP A 110 20.56 15.13 -2.14
C ASP A 110 20.08 14.49 -0.84
N GLN A 111 20.76 14.85 0.25
CA GLN A 111 20.48 14.33 1.58
C GLN A 111 19.07 14.68 2.06
N VAL A 112 18.53 15.85 1.66
CA VAL A 112 17.20 16.29 2.08
C VAL A 112 16.15 15.37 1.46
N THR A 113 16.20 15.15 0.15
CA THR A 113 15.22 14.26 -0.51
C THR A 113 15.38 12.82 -0.04
N ALA A 114 16.61 12.35 0.22
CA ALA A 114 16.84 11.03 0.80
C ALA A 114 16.18 10.87 2.17
N LEU A 115 16.30 11.87 3.05
CA LEU A 115 15.63 11.89 4.36
C LEU A 115 14.10 11.94 4.24
N VAL A 116 13.58 12.69 3.26
CA VAL A 116 12.14 12.73 2.96
C VAL A 116 11.64 11.35 2.51
N ALA A 117 12.37 10.69 1.60
CA ALA A 117 12.05 9.33 1.17
C ALA A 117 12.12 8.33 2.35
N ALA A 118 13.12 8.44 3.23
CA ALA A 118 13.25 7.58 4.41
C ALA A 118 12.12 7.82 5.44
N THR A 119 11.67 9.06 5.56
CA THR A 119 10.49 9.42 6.37
C THR A 119 9.23 8.80 5.74
N GLY A 120 9.04 8.94 4.43
CA GLY A 120 7.93 8.32 3.70
C GLY A 120 7.91 6.80 3.83
N LEU A 121 9.07 6.14 3.74
CA LEU A 121 9.26 4.71 4.00
C LEU A 121 8.74 4.35 5.41
N THR A 122 9.29 5.01 6.42
CA THR A 122 8.99 4.75 7.84
C THR A 122 7.50 4.95 8.12
N SER A 123 6.93 6.06 7.68
CA SER A 123 5.50 6.35 7.84
C SER A 123 4.63 5.35 7.08
N SER A 124 5.02 4.91 5.88
CA SER A 124 4.26 3.90 5.11
C SER A 124 4.20 2.56 5.83
N VAL A 125 5.30 2.11 6.42
CA VAL A 125 5.35 0.89 7.24
C VAL A 125 4.51 1.07 8.51
N LEU A 126 4.67 2.19 9.22
CA LEU A 126 3.90 2.48 10.42
C LEU A 126 2.39 2.54 10.17
N THR A 127 1.94 3.14 9.07
CA THR A 127 0.51 3.13 8.73
C THR A 127 0.01 1.68 8.67
N SER A 128 0.66 0.84 7.87
CA SER A 128 0.25 -0.56 7.67
C SER A 128 0.30 -1.36 8.98
N TYR A 129 1.36 -1.18 9.77
CA TYR A 129 1.53 -1.85 11.05
C TYR A 129 0.47 -1.43 12.07
N SER A 130 0.19 -0.12 12.22
CA SER A 130 -0.83 0.36 13.16
C SER A 130 -2.22 -0.21 12.85
N LYS A 131 -2.56 -0.40 11.56
CA LYS A 131 -3.80 -1.08 11.18
C LYS A 131 -3.79 -2.55 11.59
N ALA A 132 -2.76 -3.31 11.22
CA ALA A 132 -2.66 -4.72 11.58
C ALA A 132 -2.64 -4.92 13.11
N ARG A 133 -1.99 -4.01 13.84
CA ARG A 133 -1.94 -4.05 15.31
C ARG A 133 -3.29 -3.76 15.93
N ALA A 134 -4.04 -2.79 15.41
CA ALA A 134 -5.39 -2.52 15.86
C ALA A 134 -6.32 -3.71 15.60
N GLU A 135 -6.26 -4.33 14.42
CA GLU A 135 -7.03 -5.53 14.10
C GLU A 135 -6.68 -6.71 15.05
N SER A 136 -5.42 -6.83 15.48
CA SER A 136 -5.02 -7.83 16.49
C SER A 136 -5.55 -7.57 17.91
N LEU A 137 -6.09 -6.37 18.13
CA LEU A 137 -6.75 -5.95 19.37
C LEU A 137 -8.28 -5.87 19.17
N ASP A 138 -8.82 -6.46 18.10
CA ASP A 138 -10.23 -6.40 17.71
C ASP A 138 -10.77 -4.98 17.47
N LEU A 139 -9.86 -4.03 17.17
CA LEU A 139 -10.20 -2.64 16.86
C LEU A 139 -10.22 -2.39 15.35
N THR A 140 -11.23 -1.68 14.88
CA THR A 140 -11.29 -1.17 13.51
C THR A 140 -10.91 0.31 13.46
N LEU A 141 -9.78 0.63 12.85
CA LEU A 141 -9.36 2.02 12.68
C LEU A 141 -9.94 2.64 11.40
N PRO A 142 -10.31 3.93 11.43
CA PRO A 142 -10.73 4.65 10.23
C PRO A 142 -9.60 4.76 9.18
N GLY A 143 -10.01 5.07 7.95
CA GLY A 143 -9.08 5.36 6.85
C GLY A 143 -8.18 6.56 7.13
N GLY A 144 -7.11 6.66 6.34
CA GLY A 144 -6.12 7.75 6.45
C GLY A 144 -6.22 8.74 5.29
N VAL A 145 -5.55 9.90 5.42
CA VAL A 145 -5.39 10.84 4.29
C VAL A 145 -4.71 10.18 3.10
N VAL A 146 -3.67 9.38 3.35
CA VAL A 146 -2.90 8.69 2.32
C VAL A 146 -2.86 7.20 2.65
N GLU A 147 -3.55 6.39 1.84
CA GLU A 147 -3.46 4.94 1.90
C GLU A 147 -2.51 4.41 0.83
N ARG A 148 -2.35 3.09 0.77
CA ARG A 148 -1.39 2.43 -0.13
C ARG A 148 -1.63 2.79 -1.60
N GLY A 149 -2.89 2.82 -2.03
CA GLY A 149 -3.25 3.15 -3.41
C GLY A 149 -2.80 4.57 -3.80
N GLU A 150 -3.02 5.54 -2.93
CA GLU A 150 -2.59 6.92 -3.14
C GLU A 150 -1.06 7.04 -3.14
N ARG A 151 -0.34 6.29 -2.29
CA ARG A 151 1.13 6.25 -2.31
C ARG A 151 1.67 5.75 -3.65
N ILE A 152 1.19 4.59 -4.11
CA ILE A 152 1.62 4.00 -5.39
C ILE A 152 1.29 4.96 -6.54
N GLY A 153 0.09 5.56 -6.54
CA GLY A 153 -0.30 6.55 -7.53
C GLY A 153 0.61 7.78 -7.57
N LEU A 154 1.00 8.31 -6.40
CA LEU A 154 1.93 9.43 -6.28
C LEU A 154 3.31 9.10 -6.85
N LEU A 155 3.84 7.91 -6.55
CA LEU A 155 5.14 7.47 -7.06
C LEU A 155 5.11 7.29 -8.59
N ILE A 156 4.06 6.66 -9.11
CA ILE A 156 3.87 6.48 -10.56
C ILE A 156 3.82 7.85 -11.24
N ALA A 157 2.93 8.74 -10.79
CA ALA A 157 2.78 10.08 -11.35
C ALA A 157 4.07 10.91 -11.21
N GLY A 158 4.73 10.85 -10.05
CA GLY A 158 6.00 11.53 -9.80
C GLY A 158 7.09 11.11 -10.78
N GLY A 159 7.25 9.80 -11.02
CA GLY A 159 8.25 9.33 -11.98
C GLY A 159 7.88 9.58 -13.44
N MET A 160 6.60 9.47 -13.81
CA MET A 160 6.13 9.74 -15.17
C MET A 160 6.22 11.22 -15.57
N LEU A 161 5.97 12.12 -14.63
CA LEU A 161 5.95 13.57 -14.87
C LEU A 161 7.31 14.24 -14.59
N GLY A 162 8.30 13.48 -14.12
CA GLY A 162 9.59 14.06 -13.67
C GLY A 162 9.47 14.88 -12.39
N LEU A 163 8.42 14.66 -11.59
CA LEU A 163 8.09 15.37 -10.35
C LEU A 163 8.28 14.47 -9.11
N MET A 164 9.29 13.60 -9.14
CA MET A 164 9.53 12.63 -8.06
C MET A 164 9.78 13.32 -6.71
N VAL A 165 10.52 14.43 -6.67
CA VAL A 165 10.81 15.16 -5.43
C VAL A 165 9.52 15.72 -4.79
N PRO A 166 8.65 16.49 -5.50
CA PRO A 166 7.34 16.86 -4.95
C PRO A 166 6.48 15.67 -4.52
N ALA A 167 6.47 14.59 -5.30
CA ALA A 167 5.69 13.39 -4.97
C ALA A 167 6.15 12.76 -3.64
N LEU A 168 7.46 12.69 -3.40
CA LEU A 168 8.04 12.21 -2.15
C LEU A 168 7.66 13.09 -0.95
N TRP A 169 7.67 14.41 -1.12
CA TRP A 169 7.22 15.34 -0.08
C TRP A 169 5.75 15.14 0.29
N ILE A 170 4.87 15.08 -0.71
CA ILE A 170 3.43 14.86 -0.49
C ILE A 170 3.22 13.50 0.19
N LEU A 171 3.89 12.46 -0.28
CA LEU A 171 3.81 11.12 0.29
C LEU A 171 4.29 11.09 1.74
N ALA A 172 5.45 11.68 2.04
CA ALA A 172 6.04 11.66 3.38
C ALA A 172 5.17 12.43 4.39
N VAL A 173 4.73 13.63 4.03
CA VAL A 173 3.85 14.44 4.90
C VAL A 173 2.50 13.75 5.07
N GLY A 174 1.85 13.35 3.98
CA GLY A 174 0.52 12.72 4.03
C GLY A 174 0.50 11.38 4.76
N SER A 175 1.56 10.57 4.60
CA SER A 175 1.71 9.31 5.34
C SER A 175 1.95 9.55 6.82
N THR A 176 2.74 10.57 7.19
CA THR A 176 3.00 10.92 8.59
C THR A 176 1.72 11.42 9.27
N VAL A 177 0.94 12.28 8.60
CA VAL A 177 -0.38 12.70 9.09
C VAL A 177 -1.30 11.49 9.28
N THR A 178 -1.28 10.53 8.35
CA THR A 178 -2.07 9.29 8.47
C THR A 178 -1.66 8.44 9.68
N VAL A 179 -0.37 8.37 10.01
CA VAL A 179 0.10 7.68 11.23
C VAL A 179 -0.51 8.34 12.47
N VAL A 180 -0.44 9.67 12.56
CA VAL A 180 -1.01 10.42 13.70
C VAL A 180 -2.51 10.16 13.85
N GLN A 181 -3.26 10.25 12.75
CA GLN A 181 -4.70 9.96 12.74
C GLN A 181 -5.03 8.55 13.24
N ARG A 182 -4.21 7.54 12.87
CA ARG A 182 -4.39 6.17 13.34
C ARG A 182 -4.12 6.02 14.82
N PHE A 183 -3.11 6.72 15.35
CA PHE A 183 -2.82 6.74 16.78
C PHE A 183 -3.94 7.42 17.59
N GLU A 184 -4.47 8.55 17.11
CA GLU A 184 -5.60 9.22 17.75
C GLU A 184 -6.87 8.37 17.70
N GLY A 185 -7.15 7.75 16.55
CA GLY A 185 -8.26 6.81 16.41
C GLY A 185 -8.16 5.63 17.38
N ALA A 186 -6.97 5.04 17.52
CA ALA A 186 -6.73 3.95 18.47
C ALA A 186 -6.91 4.39 19.93
N ARG A 187 -6.42 5.59 20.29
CA ARG A 187 -6.58 6.16 21.62
C ARG A 187 -8.05 6.37 21.98
N HIS A 188 -8.84 6.93 21.07
CA HIS A 188 -10.27 7.15 21.32
C HIS A 188 -11.04 5.83 21.47
N ALA A 189 -10.76 4.84 20.61
CA ALA A 189 -11.42 3.54 20.68
C ALA A 189 -11.16 2.82 22.01
N LEU A 190 -9.89 2.74 22.43
CA LEU A 190 -9.50 2.10 23.68
C LEU A 190 -10.02 2.85 24.93
N GLY A 191 -10.07 4.18 24.90
CA GLY A 191 -10.62 4.97 26.00
C GLY A 191 -12.12 4.72 26.21
N SER A 192 -12.88 4.53 25.12
CA SER A 192 -14.32 4.24 25.20
C SER A 192 -14.64 2.85 25.76
N GLU A 193 -13.78 1.86 25.53
CA GLU A 193 -13.93 0.52 26.12
C GLU A 193 -13.73 0.54 27.63
N SER A 194 -12.70 1.25 28.12
CA SER A 194 -12.44 1.37 29.56
C SER A 194 -13.59 2.04 30.33
N ASP A 195 -14.23 3.05 29.74
CA ASP A 195 -15.38 3.74 30.34
C ASP A 195 -16.62 2.83 30.38
N THR A 196 -16.81 1.97 29.38
CA THR A 196 -17.95 1.05 29.31
C THR A 196 -17.83 -0.10 30.32
N SER A 197 -16.62 -0.66 30.49
CA SER A 197 -16.36 -1.69 31.51
C SER A 197 -16.56 -1.16 32.94
N ALA A 198 -16.19 0.10 33.19
CA ALA A 198 -16.33 0.72 34.51
C ALA A 198 -17.79 1.03 34.90
N LEU A 199 -18.69 1.16 33.93
CA LEU A 199 -20.14 1.32 34.16
C LEU A 199 -20.80 -0.04 34.41
N SER A 200 -20.38 -1.11 33.72
CA SER A 200 -20.91 -2.46 33.90
C SER A 200 -20.57 -3.09 35.26
N GLU A 201 -19.48 -2.70 35.93
CA GLU A 201 -19.12 -3.20 37.26
C GLU A 201 -19.85 -2.49 38.41
N ARG A 202 -20.64 -1.44 38.11
CA ARG A 202 -21.35 -0.64 39.11
C ARG A 202 -22.84 -0.98 39.24
N ASP A 203 -23.35 -1.86 38.38
CA ASP A 203 -24.73 -2.38 38.38
C ASP A 203 -24.77 -3.83 38.92
#